data_AF-A0A4Q3Y6P6-F1
#
_entry.id   AF-A0A4Q3Y6P6-F1
#
_cell.length_a   1.000
_cell.length_b   1.000
_cell.length_c   1.000
_cell.angle_alpha   90.00
_cell.angle_beta   90.00
_cell.angle_gamma   90.00
#
_symmetry.space_group_name_H-M   'P 1'
#
loop_
_entity.id
_entity.type
_entity.pdbx_description
1 polymer ?
#
loop_
_entity_poly.entity_id
_entity_poly.type
_entity_poly.pdbx_seq_one_letter_code
_entity_poly.pdbx_strand_id
1 'polypeptide(L)'
;PKPDEDVSSTPAEPLEEGVVTTQEEISGFHIVQAIASKFVSPKRIILRDAKSYCAILLDDNNRKTIARMHFNGLTAKYLGTFSGKDEQRNLISDLTEIYQFAPQIEARLRELDDKITA
;
A
#
# COMPACT_ATOMS: atom_id res chain seq x y z
N PRO A 1 -30.20 -48.33 -14.18
CA PRO A 1 -29.17 -47.57 -14.90
C PRO A 1 -29.14 -46.09 -14.44
N LYS A 2 -28.11 -45.71 -13.68
CA LYS A 2 -27.55 -44.33 -13.71
C LYS A 2 -26.69 -44.20 -14.98
N PRO A 3 -26.53 -42.99 -15.56
CA PRO A 3 -25.52 -41.99 -15.12
C PRO A 3 -26.18 -40.60 -14.91
N ASP A 4 -25.80 -39.75 -13.95
CA ASP A 4 -24.53 -39.02 -13.74
C ASP A 4 -24.26 -37.95 -14.83
N GLU A 5 -24.32 -36.66 -14.42
CA GLU A 5 -23.74 -35.42 -15.01
C GLU A 5 -24.71 -34.24 -14.75
N ASP A 6 -24.33 -33.07 -14.24
CA ASP A 6 -23.08 -32.55 -13.69
C ASP A 6 -23.51 -31.34 -12.85
N VAL A 7 -23.41 -31.43 -11.53
CA VAL A 7 -23.60 -30.28 -10.64
C VAL A 7 -22.33 -29.45 -10.78
N SER A 8 -22.33 -28.55 -11.77
CA SER A 8 -21.27 -27.56 -11.97
C SER A 8 -21.16 -26.72 -10.71
N SER A 9 -20.24 -27.20 -9.86
CA SER A 9 -19.78 -26.53 -8.67
C SER A 9 -18.82 -25.47 -9.16
N THR A 10 -19.31 -24.28 -9.48
CA THR A 10 -18.45 -23.11 -9.61
C THR A 10 -17.83 -22.89 -8.24
N PRO A 11 -16.49 -23.01 -8.08
CA PRO A 11 -15.85 -22.61 -6.84
C PRO A 11 -16.15 -21.13 -6.64
N ALA A 12 -16.80 -20.82 -5.52
CA ALA A 12 -16.94 -19.46 -5.04
C ALA A 12 -15.56 -18.79 -5.11
N GLU A 13 -15.47 -17.73 -5.91
CA GLU A 13 -14.42 -16.74 -5.70
C GLU A 13 -14.46 -16.40 -4.21
N PRO A 14 -13.33 -16.46 -3.48
CA PRO A 14 -13.34 -16.00 -2.11
C PRO A 14 -13.75 -14.53 -2.16
N LEU A 15 -14.99 -14.27 -1.72
CA LEU A 15 -15.43 -12.95 -1.34
C LEU A 15 -14.35 -12.44 -0.40
N GLU A 16 -13.59 -11.43 -0.83
CA GLU A 16 -12.71 -10.68 0.04
C GLU A 16 -13.60 -10.00 1.10
N GLU A 17 -13.91 -10.76 2.14
CA GLU A 17 -14.69 -10.30 3.29
C GLU A 17 -13.87 -9.25 4.04
N GLY A 18 -14.13 -7.99 3.70
CA GLY A 18 -14.35 -6.98 4.71
C GLY A 18 -13.17 -6.08 5.08
N VAL A 19 -12.24 -5.81 4.17
CA VAL A 19 -11.42 -4.60 4.28
C VAL A 19 -11.78 -3.68 3.12
N VAL A 20 -12.62 -2.69 3.44
CA VAL A 20 -13.03 -1.68 2.46
C VAL A 20 -11.96 -0.60 2.50
N THR A 21 -11.10 -0.58 1.49
CA THR A 21 -10.18 0.54 1.29
C THR A 21 -11.01 1.81 1.17
N THR A 22 -10.86 2.68 2.15
CA THR A 22 -11.63 3.92 2.24
C THR A 22 -11.18 4.91 1.17
N GLN A 23 -12.05 5.85 0.81
CA GLN A 23 -11.70 6.91 -0.13
C GLN A 23 -10.49 7.74 0.35
N GLU A 24 -10.32 7.85 1.66
CA GLU A 24 -9.19 8.52 2.30
C GLU A 24 -7.88 7.76 2.06
N GLU A 25 -7.88 6.43 2.23
CA GLU A 25 -6.73 5.58 1.93
C GLU A 25 -6.36 5.60 0.44
N ILE A 26 -7.35 5.56 -0.44
CA ILE A 26 -7.13 5.71 -1.88
C ILE A 26 -6.48 7.07 -2.19
N SER A 27 -6.94 8.13 -1.53
CA SER A 27 -6.40 9.48 -1.74
C SER A 27 -4.97 9.60 -1.22
N GLY A 28 -4.67 9.09 -0.03
CA GLY A 28 -3.31 9.07 0.51
C GLY A 28 -2.36 8.17 -0.30
N PHE A 29 -2.86 7.05 -0.81
CA PHE A 29 -2.12 6.21 -1.76
C PHE A 29 -1.74 6.99 -3.01
N HIS A 30 -2.67 7.74 -3.62
CA HIS A 30 -2.37 8.55 -4.79
C HIS A 30 -1.32 9.63 -4.51
N ILE A 31 -1.30 10.21 -3.30
CA ILE A 31 -0.25 11.16 -2.91
C ILE A 31 1.13 10.47 -2.88
N VAL A 32 1.23 9.32 -2.20
CA VAL A 32 2.49 8.55 -2.15
C VAL A 32 2.89 8.08 -3.56
N GLN A 33 1.94 7.61 -4.36
CA GLN A 33 2.17 7.20 -5.75
C GLN A 33 2.69 8.37 -6.58
N ALA A 34 2.11 9.56 -6.44
CA ALA A 34 2.54 10.77 -7.14
C ALA A 34 3.98 11.17 -6.75
N ILE A 35 4.33 11.12 -5.46
CA ILE A 35 5.70 11.37 -4.98
C ILE A 35 6.68 10.37 -5.60
N ALA A 36 6.35 9.08 -5.51
CA ALA A 36 7.17 7.99 -5.99
C ALA A 36 7.25 7.90 -7.53
N SER A 37 6.26 8.44 -8.25
CA SER A 37 6.22 8.47 -9.72
C SER A 37 7.38 9.23 -10.35
N LYS A 38 8.05 10.11 -9.59
CA LYS A 38 9.27 10.81 -10.02
C LYS A 38 10.46 9.88 -10.22
N PHE A 39 10.44 8.71 -9.60
CA PHE A 39 11.57 7.77 -9.57
C PHE A 39 11.23 6.42 -10.21
N VAL A 40 10.00 5.95 -10.07
CA VAL A 40 9.54 4.67 -10.61
C VAL A 40 8.22 4.84 -11.35
N SER A 41 7.93 3.93 -12.28
CA SER A 41 6.63 3.91 -12.94
C SER A 41 5.51 3.72 -11.89
N PRO A 42 4.42 4.51 -11.94
CA PRO A 42 3.31 4.38 -11.00
C PRO A 42 2.66 3.00 -11.02
N LYS A 43 2.77 2.27 -12.15
CA LYS A 43 2.30 0.88 -12.28
C LYS A 43 3.03 -0.11 -11.36
N ARG A 44 4.22 0.25 -10.87
CA ARG A 44 5.00 -0.57 -9.93
C ARG A 44 4.59 -0.33 -8.49
N ILE A 45 3.78 0.69 -8.23
CA ILE A 45 3.37 1.10 -6.88
C ILE A 45 1.99 0.51 -6.63
N ILE A 46 1.94 -0.45 -5.72
CA ILE A 46 0.74 -1.24 -5.45
C ILE A 46 0.25 -0.94 -4.04
N LEU A 47 -1.04 -0.68 -3.92
CA LEU A 47 -1.73 -0.63 -2.64
C LEU A 47 -2.16 -2.05 -2.27
N ARG A 48 -1.72 -2.54 -1.12
CA ARG A 48 -2.21 -3.76 -0.50
C ARG A 48 -2.86 -3.40 0.81
N ASP A 49 -4.17 -3.55 0.86
CA ASP A 49 -4.93 -3.36 2.07
C ASP A 49 -4.70 -4.53 3.05
N ALA A 50 -4.72 -4.25 4.34
CA ALA A 50 -4.61 -5.24 5.38
C ALA A 50 -5.50 -4.88 6.56
N LYS A 51 -5.83 -5.91 7.35
CA LYS A 51 -6.44 -5.89 8.69
C LYS A 51 -6.48 -4.53 9.40
N SER A 52 -5.27 -3.99 9.58
CA SER A 52 -5.00 -2.88 10.48
C SER A 52 -4.30 -1.71 9.80
N TYR A 53 -3.93 -1.83 8.53
CA TYR A 53 -3.19 -0.81 7.79
C TYR A 53 -3.25 -1.03 6.27
N CYS A 54 -3.09 0.03 5.51
CA CYS A 54 -2.85 -0.02 4.07
C CYS A 54 -1.33 -0.01 3.79
N ALA A 55 -0.80 -1.05 3.16
CA ALA A 55 0.61 -1.11 2.75
C ALA A 55 0.78 -0.61 1.31
N ILE A 56 1.80 0.23 1.09
CA ILE A 56 2.22 0.65 -0.24
C ILE A 56 3.50 -0.08 -0.58
N LEU A 57 3.44 -0.92 -1.60
CA LEU A 57 4.49 -1.83 -2.02
C LEU A 57 5.07 -1.41 -3.38
N LEU A 58 6.36 -1.65 -3.56
CA LEU A 58 7.00 -1.61 -4.87
C LEU A 58 7.01 -3.02 -5.48
N ASP A 59 6.63 -3.15 -6.75
CA ASP A 59 6.61 -4.40 -7.52
C ASP A 59 5.74 -5.51 -6.89
N ASP A 60 4.67 -5.16 -6.17
CA ASP A 60 3.83 -6.11 -5.39
C ASP A 60 4.64 -7.02 -4.45
N ASN A 61 5.77 -6.53 -3.95
CA ASN A 61 6.66 -7.32 -3.11
C ASN A 61 6.61 -6.82 -1.66
N ASN A 62 6.19 -7.68 -0.73
CA ASN A 62 6.14 -7.36 0.70
C ASN A 62 7.52 -6.96 1.29
N ARG A 63 8.62 -7.44 0.70
CA ARG A 63 9.99 -7.05 1.09
C ARG A 63 10.36 -5.65 0.59
N LYS A 64 9.60 -5.09 -0.34
CA LYS A 64 9.76 -3.76 -0.90
C LYS A 64 8.62 -2.83 -0.46
N THR A 65 8.37 -2.78 0.85
CA THR A 65 7.39 -1.84 1.42
C THR A 65 7.96 -0.41 1.38
N ILE A 66 7.25 0.49 0.69
CA ILE A 66 7.56 1.91 0.56
C ILE A 66 7.06 2.67 1.79
N ALA A 67 5.77 2.49 2.11
CA ALA A 67 5.11 3.15 3.23
C ALA A 67 3.95 2.31 3.76
N ARG A 68 3.50 2.62 4.97
CA ARG A 68 2.27 2.07 5.56
C ARG A 68 1.36 3.20 6.00
N MET A 69 0.08 3.11 5.70
CA MET A 69 -0.93 4.07 6.10
C MET A 69 -1.80 3.42 7.16
N HIS A 70 -1.80 4.00 8.36
CA HIS A 70 -2.60 3.56 9.48
C HIS A 70 -3.72 4.58 9.69
N PHE A 71 -4.73 4.57 8.81
CA PHE A 71 -5.84 5.54 8.82
C PHE A 71 -7.09 5.01 9.51
N ASN A 72 -7.03 3.78 10.02
CA ASN A 72 -8.12 3.12 10.76
C ASN A 72 -8.43 3.73 12.13
N GLY A 73 -7.66 4.73 12.57
CA GLY A 73 -7.88 5.41 13.86
C GLY A 73 -8.95 6.49 13.76
N LEU A 74 -9.92 6.50 14.69
CA LEU A 74 -10.99 7.51 14.74
C LEU A 74 -10.47 8.96 14.88
N THR A 75 -9.32 9.15 15.52
CA THR A 75 -8.82 10.48 15.93
C THR A 75 -7.38 10.76 15.50
N ALA A 76 -6.67 9.76 15.00
CA ALA A 76 -5.24 9.87 14.69
C ALA A 76 -4.91 9.00 13.48
N LYS A 77 -4.27 9.62 12.48
CA LYS A 77 -3.78 8.97 11.28
C LYS A 77 -2.27 8.90 11.37
N TYR A 78 -1.68 7.77 11.01
CA TYR A 78 -0.23 7.64 11.00
C TYR A 78 0.28 7.22 9.63
N LEU A 79 1.35 7.88 9.20
CA LEU A 79 2.15 7.47 8.06
C LEU A 79 3.42 6.77 8.56
N GLY A 80 3.48 5.46 8.33
CA GLY A 80 4.66 4.63 8.51
C GLY A 80 5.66 4.84 7.37
N THR A 81 6.78 5.49 7.66
CA THR A 81 7.94 5.60 6.76
C THR A 81 9.02 4.62 7.19
N PHE A 82 9.84 4.15 6.25
CA PHE A 82 10.90 3.18 6.52
C PHE A 82 12.28 3.78 6.31
N SER A 83 13.19 3.47 7.23
CA SER A 83 14.63 3.67 7.04
C SER A 83 15.34 2.35 7.36
N GLY A 84 15.89 1.71 6.33
CA GLY A 84 16.43 0.36 6.47
C GLY A 84 15.37 -0.67 6.88
N LYS A 85 15.45 -1.14 8.14
CA LYS A 85 14.51 -2.12 8.74
C LYS A 85 13.52 -1.49 9.71
N ASP A 86 13.75 -0.24 10.10
CA ASP A 86 12.97 0.44 11.12
C ASP A 86 11.76 1.15 10.49
N GLU A 87 10.57 0.93 11.08
CA GLU A 87 9.35 1.66 10.75
C GLU A 87 9.20 2.84 11.72
N GLN A 88 9.11 4.05 11.18
CA GLN A 88 8.77 5.25 11.92
C GLN A 88 7.31 5.62 11.66
N ARG A 89 6.50 5.65 12.72
CA ARG A 89 5.10 6.08 12.62
C ARG A 89 4.99 7.57 12.88
N ASN A 90 4.69 8.31 11.83
CA ASN A 90 4.52 9.76 11.90
C ASN A 90 3.04 10.08 12.02
N LEU A 91 2.65 10.77 13.09
CA LEU A 91 1.29 11.27 13.23
C LEU A 91 1.04 12.35 12.16
N ILE A 92 -0.06 12.22 11.43
CA ILE A 92 -0.53 13.23 10.49
C ILE A 92 -1.96 13.64 10.85
N SER A 93 -2.26 14.92 10.74
CA SER A 93 -3.63 15.42 10.93
C SER A 93 -4.39 15.46 9.61
N ASP A 94 -3.69 15.75 8.51
CA ASP A 94 -4.22 15.84 7.16
C ASP A 94 -3.42 15.01 6.13
N LEU A 95 -4.06 14.60 5.04
CA LEU A 95 -3.41 13.84 3.96
C LEU A 95 -2.29 14.63 3.26
N THR A 96 -2.41 15.96 3.19
CA THR A 96 -1.38 16.80 2.56
C THR A 96 -0.06 16.77 3.33
N GLU A 97 -0.05 16.41 4.62
CA GLU A 97 1.18 16.25 5.39
C GLU A 97 2.06 15.12 4.86
N ILE A 98 1.52 14.16 4.10
CA ILE A 98 2.30 13.11 3.44
C ILE A 98 3.41 13.71 2.55
N TYR A 99 3.19 14.89 1.96
CA TYR A 99 4.22 15.58 1.16
C TYR A 99 5.45 15.98 1.97
N GLN A 100 5.32 16.21 3.28
CA GLN A 100 6.45 16.52 4.16
C GLN A 100 7.39 15.32 4.33
N PHE A 101 6.86 14.11 4.12
CA PHE A 101 7.62 12.86 4.18
C PHE A 101 8.15 12.39 2.81
N ALA A 102 8.04 13.23 1.78
CA ALA A 102 8.57 12.93 0.45
C ALA A 102 10.07 12.53 0.46
N PRO A 103 10.97 13.21 1.21
CA PRO A 103 12.38 12.81 1.28
C PRO A 103 12.57 11.39 1.82
N GLN A 104 11.76 10.97 2.79
CA GLN A 104 11.81 9.64 3.39
C GLN A 104 11.31 8.58 2.41
N ILE A 105 10.22 8.87 1.68
CA ILE A 105 9.70 7.99 0.63
C ILE A 105 10.73 7.83 -0.50
N GLU A 106 11.36 8.92 -0.92
CA GLU A 106 12.42 8.93 -1.93
C GLU A 106 13.64 8.11 -1.48
N ALA A 107 14.13 8.36 -0.26
CA ALA A 107 15.23 7.60 0.31
C ALA A 107 14.90 6.10 0.35
N ARG A 108 13.69 5.77 0.77
CA ARG A 108 13.23 4.37 0.81
C ARG A 108 13.15 3.75 -0.58
N LEU A 109 12.69 4.47 -1.59
CA LEU A 109 12.66 3.96 -2.96
C LEU A 109 14.07 3.64 -3.46
N ARG A 110 15.05 4.52 -3.21
CA ARG A 110 16.47 4.27 -3.54
C ARG A 110 17.02 3.03 -2.86
N GLU A 111 16.63 2.75 -1.61
CA GLU A 111 17.02 1.51 -0.91
C GLU A 111 16.40 0.25 -1.53
N LEU A 112 15.22 0.36 -2.16
CA LEU A 112 14.44 -0.78 -2.66
C LEU A 112 14.67 -1.09 -4.14
N ASP A 113 15.22 -0.15 -4.89
CA ASP A 113 15.49 -0.28 -6.30
C ASP A 113 16.80 0.41 -6.69
N ASP A 114 17.85 -0.40 -6.86
CA ASP A 114 19.20 0.03 -7.23
C ASP A 114 19.23 0.82 -8.56
N LYS A 115 18.19 0.72 -9.40
CA LYS A 115 18.07 1.46 -10.67
C LYS A 115 17.72 2.94 -10.49
N ILE A 116 17.27 3.35 -9.30
CA ILE A 116 16.98 4.75 -8.96
C ILE A 116 18.28 5.52 -8.66
N THR A 117 19.42 4.82 -8.63
CA THR A 117 20.74 5.44 -8.48
C THR A 117 21.15 6.13 -9.79
N ALA A 118 20.84 7.42 -9.89
CA ALA A 118 21.40 8.36 -10.85
C ALA A 118 21.53 9.73 -10.19
#